data_AF-A0A0F2LS64-F1
#
_entry.id   AF-A0A0F2LS64-F1
#
_cell.length_a   1.000
_cell.length_b   1.000
_cell.length_c   1.000
_cell.angle_alpha   90.00
_cell.angle_beta   90.00
_cell.angle_gamma   90.00
#
_symmetry.space_group_name_H-M   'P 1'
#
loop_
_entity.id
_entity.type
_entity.pdbx_description
1 polymer ?
#
loop_
_entity_poly.entity_id
_entity_poly.type
_entity_poly.pdbx_seq_one_letter_code
_entity_poly.pdbx_strand_id
1 'polypeptide(L)' 'IPLSLTIKGKDLGVVYAQCSICGTVLVKQDDEHLRCPNCGNIERRKLGNYMVKKVGNQGN' A
#
# COMPACT_ATOMS: atom_id res chain seq x y z
N ILE A 1 21.83 -19.27 -8.90
CA ILE A 1 22.37 -18.33 -7.89
C ILE A 1 21.18 -17.57 -7.31
N PRO A 2 20.95 -17.57 -5.98
CA PRO A 2 19.86 -16.81 -5.37
C PRO A 2 20.22 -15.31 -5.26
N LEU A 3 19.23 -14.43 -5.44
CA LEU A 3 19.37 -12.99 -5.25
C LEU A 3 18.81 -12.58 -3.87
N SER A 4 19.66 -11.98 -3.05
CA SER A 4 19.24 -11.42 -1.75
C SER A 4 18.57 -10.07 -1.94
N LEU A 5 17.33 -9.95 -1.47
CA LEU A 5 16.55 -8.72 -1.51
C LEU A 5 16.40 -8.12 -0.10
N THR A 6 16.33 -6.80 0.00
CA THR A 6 16.07 -6.08 1.24
C THR A 6 15.09 -4.95 1.01
N ILE A 7 14.22 -4.73 2.00
CA ILE A 7 13.30 -3.59 2.06
C ILE A 7 13.61 -2.70 3.26
N LYS A 8 14.81 -2.77 3.85
CA LYS A 8 15.17 -1.98 5.05
C LYS A 8 15.27 -0.47 4.78
N GLY A 9 15.56 -0.07 3.53
CA GLY A 9 15.60 1.35 3.13
C GLY A 9 14.28 2.08 3.41
N LYS A 10 14.36 3.39 3.67
CA LYS A 10 13.19 4.23 3.99
C LYS A 10 12.21 4.34 2.83
N ASP A 11 12.73 4.39 1.61
CA ASP A 11 11.90 4.51 0.41
C ASP A 11 11.46 3.15 -0.17
N LEU A 12 11.90 2.05 0.44
CA LEU A 12 11.64 0.69 -0.02
C LEU A 12 10.46 0.07 0.74
N GLY A 13 9.49 -0.43 -0.02
CA GLY A 13 8.32 -1.08 0.51
C GLY A 13 7.33 -1.39 -0.61
N VAL A 14 6.09 -1.66 -0.22
CA VAL A 14 4.98 -1.94 -1.14
C VAL A 14 4.69 -0.71 -1.98
N VAL A 15 4.69 -0.92 -3.31
CA VAL A 15 4.37 0.10 -4.32
C VAL A 15 2.95 -0.06 -4.90
N TYR A 16 2.38 -1.25 -4.80
CA TYR A 16 1.05 -1.59 -5.33
C TYR A 16 0.50 -2.78 -4.56
N ALA A 17 -0.81 -2.80 -4.31
CA ALA A 17 -1.47 -3.92 -3.66
C ALA A 17 -2.94 -4.04 -4.09
N GLN A 18 -3.41 -5.29 -4.12
CA GLN A 18 -4.81 -5.65 -4.29
C GLN A 18 -5.35 -6.20 -2.97
N CYS A 19 -6.62 -5.95 -2.70
CA CYS A 19 -7.31 -6.42 -1.52
C CYS A 19 -7.34 -7.94 -1.48
N SER A 20 -6.93 -8.53 -0.36
CA SER A 20 -6.94 -9.99 -0.17
C SER A 20 -8.34 -10.60 -0.20
N ILE A 21 -9.38 -9.79 0.02
CA ILE A 21 -10.78 -10.22 0.09
C ILE A 21 -11.48 -10.14 -1.27
N CYS A 22 -11.36 -9.01 -1.98
CA CYS A 22 -12.15 -8.75 -3.19
C CYS A 22 -11.31 -8.38 -4.43
N GLY A 23 -9.98 -8.38 -4.34
CA GLY A 23 -9.09 -8.05 -5.45
C GLY A 23 -9.04 -6.57 -5.85
N THR A 24 -9.90 -5.71 -5.30
CA THR A 24 -9.87 -4.27 -5.60
C THR A 24 -8.54 -3.64 -5.16
N VAL A 25 -8.01 -2.72 -5.97
CA VAL A 25 -6.78 -1.98 -5.64
C VAL A 25 -6.93 -1.27 -4.30
N LEU A 26 -5.97 -1.50 -3.41
CA LEU A 26 -5.94 -0.84 -2.10
C LEU A 26 -5.41 0.59 -2.23
N VAL A 27 -5.92 1.48 -1.39
CA VAL A 27 -5.52 2.88 -1.30
C VAL A 27 -4.83 3.16 0.03
N LYS A 28 -3.91 4.13 0.05
CA LYS A 28 -3.15 4.47 1.26
C LYS A 28 -4.08 5.13 2.27
N GLN A 29 -4.21 4.54 3.46
CA GLN A 29 -4.91 5.16 4.58
C GLN A 29 -3.94 5.96 5.46
N ASP A 30 -2.80 5.36 5.82
CA ASP A 30 -1.68 6.00 6.51
C ASP A 30 -0.36 5.34 6.09
N ASP A 31 0.75 5.61 6.78
CA ASP A 31 2.08 5.12 6.39
C ASP A 31 2.27 3.59 6.52
N GLU A 32 1.42 2.91 7.28
CA GLU A 32 1.52 1.47 7.54
C GLU A 32 0.27 0.70 7.08
N HIS A 33 -0.82 1.41 6.76
CA HIS A 33 -2.12 0.80 6.46
C HIS A 33 -2.66 1.14 5.07
N LEU A 34 -3.24 0.11 4.46
CA LEU A 34 -3.93 0.14 3.19
C LEU A 34 -5.40 -0.20 3.39
N ARG A 35 -6.28 0.59 2.80
CA ARG A 35 -7.73 0.35 2.87
C ARG A 35 -8.28 -0.01 1.51
N CYS A 36 -9.19 -0.97 1.48
CA CYS A 36 -9.98 -1.28 0.29
C CYS A 36 -11.14 -0.29 0.18
N PRO A 37 -11.27 0.44 -0.94
CA PRO A 37 -12.40 1.36 -1.13
C PRO A 37 -13.72 0.63 -1.42
N ASN A 38 -13.67 -0.65 -1.81
CA ASN A 38 -14.85 -1.43 -2.17
C ASN A 38 -15.46 -2.18 -0.97
N CYS A 39 -14.68 -2.99 -0.27
CA CYS A 39 -15.17 -3.80 0.87
C CYS A 39 -14.76 -3.28 2.25
N GLY A 40 -13.93 -2.24 2.33
CA GLY A 40 -13.48 -1.66 3.59
C GLY A 40 -12.37 -2.42 4.32
N ASN A 41 -11.84 -3.53 3.76
CA ASN A 41 -10.73 -4.27 4.38
C ASN A 41 -9.52 -3.37 4.66
N ILE A 42 -8.88 -3.53 5.81
CA ILE A 42 -7.66 -2.80 6.19
C ILE A 42 -6.51 -3.79 6.33
N GLU A 43 -5.41 -3.51 5.63
CA GLU A 43 -4.22 -4.36 5.60
C GLU A 43 -3.00 -3.56 6.04
N ARG A 44 -2.18 -4.16 6.92
CA ARG A 44 -0.92 -3.55 7.37
C ARG A 44 0.24 -4.03 6.49
N ARG A 45 1.00 -3.11 5.89
CA ARG A 45 2.17 -3.41 5.05
C ARG A 45 3.21 -2.30 5.15
N LYS A 46 4.51 -2.62 5.02
CA LYS A 46 5.57 -1.60 4.90
C LYS A 46 5.44 -0.91 3.54
N LEU A 47 5.00 0.34 3.52
CA LEU A 47 4.79 1.10 2.28
C LEU A 47 6.08 1.73 1.77
N GLY A 48 6.28 1.69 0.45
CA GLY A 48 7.34 2.45 -0.20
C GLY A 48 6.91 3.89 -0.42
N ASN A 49 7.85 4.83 -0.36
CA ASN A 49 7.55 6.26 -0.56
C ASN A 49 7.07 6.59 -1.99
N TYR A 50 7.40 5.73 -2.95
CA TYR A 50 7.13 6.02 -4.35
C TYR A 50 5.71 5.70 -4.79
N MET A 51 5.00 4.76 -4.16
CA MET A 51 3.66 4.38 -4.62
C MET A 51 2.81 3.72 -3.52
N VAL A 52 1.74 4.38 -3.14
CA VAL A 52 0.37 3.86 -2.98
C VAL A 52 -0.49 5.10 -3.13
N LYS A 53 -1.48 5.10 -4.02
CA LYS A 53 -2.34 6.28 -4.25
C LYS A 53 -2.86 6.78 -2.91
N LYS A 54 -2.47 7.99 -2.51
CA LYS A 54 -3.12 8.69 -1.40
C LYS A 54 -4.59 8.82 -1.79
N VAL A 55 -5.50 8.49 -0.89
CA VAL A 55 -6.89 8.96 -0.99
C VAL A 55 -6.79 10.48 -0.88
N GLY A 56 -6.73 11.15 -2.03
CA GLY A 56 -6.80 12.60 -2.07
C GLY A 56 -8.20 12.99 -1.62
N ASN A 57 -8.32 13.59 -0.45
CA ASN A 57 -9.41 14.54 -0.22
C ASN A 57 -9.15 15.71 -1.17
N GLN A 58 -9.74 15.68 -2.37
CA GLN A 58 -10.04 16.91 -3.09
C GLN A 58 -11.15 17.61 -2.29
N GLY A 59 -10.74 18.54 -1.44
CA GLY A 59 -11.60 19.37 -0.63
C GLY A 59 -10.90 20.69 -0.32
N ASN A 60 -10.69 21.50 -1.35
CA ASN A 60 -11.38 22.77 -1.64
C ASN A 60 -10.70 23.41 -2.86
#